data_AF-A0A562JRA4-F1
#
_entry.id   AF-A0A562JRA4-F1
#
_cell.length_a   1.000
_cell.length_b   1.000
_cell.length_c   1.000
_cell.angle_alpha   90.00
_cell.angle_beta   90.00
_cell.angle_gamma   90.00
#
_symmetry.space_group_name_H-M   'P 1'
#
loop_
_entity.id
_entity.type
_entity.pdbx_description
1 polymer ?
#
loop_
_entity_poly.entity_id
_entity_poly.type
_entity_poly.pdbx_seq_one_letter_code
_entity_poly.pdbx_strand_id
1 'polypeptide(L)' 'AKTADLARRHGVSEATIYNWKSKYGGLEVSDARRLKELESENAKLKRLLADAMLDQAALKDLLAKKF' A
#
# COMPACT_ATOMS: atom_id res chain seq x y z
N ALA A 1 0.67 -26.53 -6.12
CA ALA A 1 1.13 -27.87 -5.67
C ALA A 1 0.16 -28.38 -4.61
N LYS A 2 -0.09 -29.70 -4.50
CA LYS A 2 -0.92 -30.25 -3.41
C LYS A 2 -0.18 -30.07 -2.07
N THR A 3 -0.90 -29.83 -0.98
CA THR A 3 -0.32 -29.62 0.36
C THR A 3 0.63 -30.74 0.78
N ALA A 4 0.28 -31.99 0.46
CA ALA A 4 1.11 -33.18 0.65
C ALA A 4 2.49 -33.10 -0.02
N ASP A 5 2.58 -32.55 -1.23
CA ASP A 5 3.85 -32.44 -1.95
C ASP A 5 4.75 -31.37 -1.33
N LEU A 6 4.14 -30.30 -0.82
CA LEU A 6 4.84 -29.24 -0.10
C LEU A 6 5.34 -29.75 1.27
N ALA A 7 4.51 -30.49 1.99
CA ALA A 7 4.85 -31.15 3.24
C ALA A 7 6.08 -32.06 3.07
N ARG A 8 6.04 -32.95 2.07
CA ARG A 8 7.14 -33.87 1.77
C ARG A 8 8.42 -33.13 1.37
N ARG A 9 8.31 -32.12 0.50
CA ARG A 9 9.47 -31.34 0.02
C ARG A 9 10.19 -30.62 1.16
N HIS A 10 9.44 -30.09 2.12
CA HIS A 10 9.99 -29.25 3.19
C HIS A 10 10.16 -29.99 4.51
N GLY A 11 9.90 -31.31 4.56
CA GLY A 11 10.08 -32.12 5.77
C GLY A 11 9.14 -31.73 6.92
N VAL A 12 7.95 -31.21 6.59
CA VAL A 12 6.95 -30.75 7.56
C VAL A 12 5.64 -31.52 7.38
N SER A 13 4.80 -31.55 8.41
CA SER A 13 3.46 -32.14 8.28
C SER A 13 2.51 -31.23 7.50
N GLU A 14 1.48 -31.80 6.86
CA GLU A 14 0.43 -31.01 6.23
C GLU A 14 -0.30 -30.11 7.25
N ALA A 15 -0.48 -30.59 8.49
CA ALA A 15 -1.07 -29.81 9.58
C ALA A 15 -0.24 -28.55 9.90
N THR A 16 1.10 -28.65 9.88
CA THR A 16 2.00 -27.51 10.07
C THR A 16 1.79 -26.45 8.98
N ILE A 17 1.63 -26.88 7.72
CA ILE A 17 1.37 -25.98 6.60
C ILE A 17 -0.01 -25.31 6.73
N TYR A 18 -1.04 -26.05 7.15
CA TYR A 18 -2.36 -25.45 7.42
C TYR A 18 -2.31 -24.41 8.53
N ASN A 19 -1.58 -24.68 9.61
CA ASN A 19 -1.40 -23.73 10.72
C ASN A 19 -0.70 -22.45 10.25
N TRP A 20 0.34 -22.56 9.44
CA TRP A 20 1.02 -21.39 8.85
C TRP A 20 0.11 -20.63 7.89
N LYS A 21 -0.64 -21.34 7.03
CA LYS A 21 -1.60 -20.71 6.12
C LYS A 21 -2.68 -19.94 6.90
N SER A 22 -3.19 -20.49 7.99
CA SER A 22 -4.16 -19.81 8.85
C SER A 22 -3.57 -18.59 9.55
N LYS A 23 -2.33 -18.69 10.04
CA LYS A 23 -1.66 -17.61 10.78
C LYS A 23 -1.17 -16.46 9.88
N TYR A 24 -0.65 -16.78 8.70
CA TYR A 24 0.07 -15.82 7.84
C TYR A 24 -0.67 -15.53 6.53
N GLY A 25 -1.55 -16.41 6.05
CA GLY A 25 -2.25 -16.20 4.78
C GLY A 25 -3.19 -14.99 4.78
N GLY A 26 -3.72 -14.59 5.94
CA GLY A 26 -4.49 -13.35 6.09
C GLY A 26 -3.63 -12.10 6.19
N LEU A 27 -2.40 -12.23 6.71
CA LEU A 27 -1.47 -11.12 6.91
C LEU A 27 -1.01 -10.53 5.57
N GLU A 28 -0.65 -11.39 4.62
CA GLU A 28 -0.24 -10.96 3.28
C GLU A 28 -1.34 -10.16 2.56
N VAL A 29 -2.61 -10.58 2.72
CA VAL A 29 -3.76 -9.89 2.12
C VAL A 29 -4.02 -8.55 2.82
N SER A 30 -3.88 -8.49 4.15
CA SER A 30 -4.03 -7.22 4.89
C SER A 30 -2.94 -6.21 4.56
N ASP A 31 -1.69 -6.66 4.38
CA ASP A 31 -0.58 -5.78 4.04
C ASP A 31 -0.72 -5.24 2.61
N ALA A 32 -1.11 -6.10 1.65
CA ALA A 32 -1.42 -5.67 0.29
C ALA A 32 -2.56 -4.66 0.22
N ARG A 33 -3.62 -4.86 1.04
CA ARG A 33 -4.73 -3.91 1.15
C ARG A 33 -4.26 -2.57 1.73
N ARG A 34 -3.49 -2.60 2.82
CA ARG A 34 -2.95 -1.40 3.46
C ARG A 34 -2.03 -0.63 2.51
N LEU A 35 -1.19 -1.32 1.74
CA LEU A 35 -0.34 -0.71 0.74
C LEU A 35 -1.17 0.07 -0.30
N LYS A 36 -2.23 -0.55 -0.84
CA LYS A 36 -3.11 0.09 -1.82
C LYS A 36 -3.84 1.30 -1.25
N GLU A 37 -4.27 1.24 0.01
CA GLU A 37 -4.89 2.36 0.71
C GLU A 37 -3.91 3.53 0.86
N LEU A 38 -2.67 3.25 1.28
CA LEU A 38 -1.61 4.26 1.39
C LEU A 38 -1.22 4.87 0.04
N GLU A 39 -1.15 4.07 -1.02
CA GLU A 39 -0.88 4.57 -2.38
C GLU A 39 -1.98 5.53 -2.86
N SER A 40 -3.25 5.19 -2.62
CA SER A 40 -4.40 6.03 -2.95
C SER A 40 -4.38 7.36 -2.19
N GLU A 41 -4.10 7.30 -0.89
CA GLU A 41 -4.00 8.49 -0.04
C GLU A 41 -2.83 9.39 -0.47
N ASN A 42 -1.67 8.80 -0.76
CA ASN A 42 -0.49 9.52 -1.24
C ASN A 42 -0.78 10.24 -2.57
N ALA A 43 -1.46 9.56 -3.51
CA ALA A 43 -1.86 10.17 -4.78
C ALA A 43 -2.81 11.36 -4.57
N LYS A 44 -3.80 11.22 -3.68
CA LYS A 44 -4.71 12.31 -3.31
C LYS A 44 -3.96 13.49 -2.70
N LEU A 45 -3.08 13.24 -1.75
CA LEU A 45 -2.30 14.28 -1.07
C LEU A 45 -1.38 15.02 -2.05
N LYS A 46 -0.70 14.32 -2.97
CA LYS A 46 0.13 14.93 -4.01
C LYS A 46 -0.68 15.86 -4.91
N ARG A 47 -1.89 15.46 -5.30
CA ARG A 47 -2.78 16.31 -6.09
C ARG A 47 -3.17 17.58 -5.34
N LEU A 48 -3.65 17.45 -4.10
CA LEU A 48 -4.04 18.59 -3.28
C LEU A 48 -2.86 19.55 -3.03
N LEU A 49 -1.66 19.01 -2.82
CA LEU A 49 -0.45 19.82 -2.67
C LEU A 49 -0.12 20.58 -3.95
N ALA A 50 -0.20 19.93 -5.12
CA ALA A 50 0.04 20.59 -6.40
C ALA A 50 -0.96 21.73 -6.64
N ASP A 51 -2.26 21.50 -6.40
CA ASP A 51 -3.30 22.52 -6.53
C ASP A 51 -3.01 23.71 -5.59
N ALA A 52 -2.71 23.45 -4.31
CA ALA A 52 -2.37 24.50 -3.35
C ALA A 52 -1.10 25.29 -3.72
N MET A 53 -0.09 24.61 -4.29
CA MET A 53 1.14 25.27 -4.75
C MET A 53 0.88 26.18 -5.95
N LEU A 54 -0.01 25.79 -6.86
CA LEU A 54 -0.42 26.63 -7.99
C LEU A 54 -1.18 27.87 -7.53
N ASP A 55 -2.14 27.71 -6.61
CA ASP A 55 -2.87 28.84 -6.01
C ASP A 55 -1.92 29.80 -5.30
N GLN A 56 -0.97 29.27 -4.52
CA GLN A 56 0.03 30.08 -3.85
C GLN A 56 0.90 30.86 -4.84
N ALA A 57 1.29 30.25 -5.96
CA ALA A 57 2.07 30.91 -7.01
C ALA A 57 1.26 32.04 -7.65
N ALA A 58 0.00 31.79 -8.03
CA ALA A 58 -0.88 32.80 -8.62
C ALA A 58 -1.10 33.99 -7.68
N LEU A 59 -1.31 33.75 -6.38
CA LEU A 59 -1.45 34.80 -5.39
C LEU A 59 -0.19 35.66 -5.24
N LYS A 60 1.00 35.02 -5.24
CA LYS A 60 2.28 35.74 -5.18
C LYS A 60 2.50 36.60 -6.43
N ASP A 61 2.18 36.09 -7.61
CA ASP A 61 2.30 36.83 -8.87
C ASP A 61 1.37 38.05 -8.91
N LEU A 62 0.14 37.92 -8.40
CA LEU A 62 -0.80 39.04 -8.28
C LEU A 62 -0.31 40.11 -7.30
N LEU A 63 0.28 39.70 -6.18
CA LEU A 63 0.87 40.64 -5.21
C LEU A 63 2.08 41.36 -5.80
N ALA A 64 2.93 40.67 -6.56
CA ALA A 64 4.10 41.25 -7.20
C ALA A 64 3.74 42.30 -8.26
N LYS A 65 2.61 42.15 -8.97
CA LYS A 65 2.14 43.12 -9.99
C LYS A 65 1.50 44.39 -9.41
N LYS A 66 1.21 44.43 -8.10
CA LYS A 66 0.58 45.59 -7.45
C LYS A 66 1.57 46.69 -7.03
N PHE A 67 2.87 46.46 -7.20
CA PHE A 67 3.96 47.39 -6.93
C PHE A 67 4.89 47.45 -8.15
#